data_AF-A9KPB5-F1
#
_entry.id   AF-A9KPB5-F1
#
_cell.length_a   1.000
_cell.length_b   1.000
_cell.length_c   1.000
_cell.angle_alpha   90.00
_cell.angle_beta   90.00
_cell.angle_gamma   90.00
#
_symmetry.space_group_name_H-M   'P 1'
#
loop_
_entity.id
_entity.type
_entity.pdbx_description
1 polymer ?
#
loop_
_entity_poly.entity_id
_entity_poly.type
_entity_poly.pdbx_seq_one_letter_code
_entity_poly.pdbx_strand_id
1 'polypeptide(L)'
;MNRGIVVTGGGHGIGKQICLDFIQAGDRVCFIDIDEKKSVDFAEENPNLFYFYGDVADPLTLKRFIEFSLEAGIEGTVKQAIFSLNGQEYMCIDSYIKHEFTFTPAMSLYVTCDTREEIDRLFEKLSEGGNILMPLGSYPFSERFGWVNDKYGVSWQLTFEK
;
A
#
# COMPACT_ATOMS: atom_id res chain seq x y z
N MET A 1 22.09 13.01 -11.82
CA MET A 1 20.80 12.81 -12.51
C MET A 1 20.25 11.49 -12.01
N ASN A 2 19.02 11.44 -11.49
CA ASN A 2 18.42 10.22 -10.98
C ASN A 2 17.65 9.55 -12.14
N ARG A 3 18.30 8.67 -12.92
CA ARG A 3 17.69 8.05 -14.11
C ARG A 3 17.00 6.75 -13.72
N GLY A 4 15.86 6.47 -14.34
CA GLY A 4 15.21 5.16 -14.30
C GLY A 4 15.75 4.28 -15.41
N ILE A 5 16.25 3.10 -15.07
CA ILE A 5 16.79 2.11 -16.02
C ILE A 5 15.91 0.87 -15.99
N VAL A 6 15.58 0.36 -17.17
CA VAL A 6 14.80 -0.87 -17.33
C VAL A 6 15.68 -1.97 -17.90
N VAL A 7 15.66 -3.15 -17.29
CA VAL A 7 16.45 -4.31 -17.72
C VAL A 7 15.55 -5.54 -17.88
N THR A 8 15.75 -6.31 -18.94
CA THR A 8 15.11 -7.63 -19.09
C THR A 8 16.12 -8.72 -18.73
N GLY A 9 15.68 -9.77 -18.03
CA GLY A 9 16.56 -10.85 -17.58
C GLY A 9 17.55 -10.44 -16.48
N GLY A 10 17.12 -9.61 -15.52
CA GLY A 10 17.98 -9.03 -14.48
C GLY A 10 18.32 -9.97 -13.31
N GLY A 11 17.71 -11.15 -13.21
CA GLY A 11 17.84 -12.05 -12.06
C GLY A 11 19.18 -12.79 -12.00
N HIS A 12 19.94 -12.88 -13.09
CA HIS A 12 21.24 -13.56 -13.10
C HIS A 12 22.19 -13.11 -14.22
N GLY A 13 23.44 -13.59 -14.16
CA GLY A 13 24.44 -13.44 -15.22
C GLY A 13 24.68 -11.99 -15.62
N ILE A 14 24.65 -11.73 -16.94
CA ILE A 14 24.94 -10.42 -17.52
C ILE A 14 23.89 -9.38 -17.09
N GLY A 15 22.60 -9.73 -17.09
CA GLY A 15 21.53 -8.80 -16.69
C GLY A 15 21.66 -8.36 -15.24
N LYS A 16 22.02 -9.28 -14.33
CA LYS A 16 22.31 -8.96 -12.93
C LYS A 16 23.48 -7.98 -12.79
N GLN A 17 24.57 -8.20 -13.53
CA GLN A 17 25.73 -7.31 -13.50
C GLN A 17 25.38 -5.91 -14.04
N ILE A 18 24.61 -5.83 -15.13
CA ILE A 18 24.12 -4.55 -15.67
C ILE A 18 23.30 -3.79 -14.62
N CYS A 19 22.41 -4.48 -13.90
CA CYS A 19 21.63 -3.85 -12.82
C CYS A 19 22.56 -3.27 -11.73
N LEU A 20 23.55 -4.03 -11.29
CA LEU A 20 24.51 -3.60 -10.27
C LEU A 20 25.32 -2.37 -10.70
N ASP A 21 25.80 -2.35 -11.95
CA ASP A 21 26.61 -1.24 -12.46
C ASP A 21 25.81 0.07 -12.51
N PHE A 22 24.53 0.01 -12.90
CA PHE A 22 23.64 1.17 -12.88
C PHE A 22 23.28 1.62 -11.45
N ILE A 23 23.04 0.68 -10.52
CA ILE A 23 22.84 1.02 -9.10
C ILE A 23 24.07 1.73 -8.53
N GLN A 24 25.27 1.23 -8.83
CA GLN A 24 26.53 1.85 -8.39
C GLN A 24 26.74 3.24 -8.98
N ALA A 25 26.24 3.50 -10.19
CA ALA A 25 26.21 4.83 -10.80
C ALA A 25 25.18 5.78 -10.16
N GLY A 26 24.39 5.30 -9.20
CA GLY A 26 23.34 6.07 -8.51
C GLY A 26 22.01 6.09 -9.26
N ASP A 27 21.83 5.22 -10.25
CA ASP A 27 20.58 5.09 -10.98
C ASP A 27 19.63 4.12 -10.25
N ARG A 28 18.34 4.23 -10.59
CA ARG A 28 17.29 3.36 -10.08
C ARG A 28 16.95 2.34 -11.15
N VAL A 29 16.97 1.07 -10.79
CA VAL A 29 16.85 -0.01 -11.76
C VAL A 29 15.57 -0.78 -11.50
N CYS A 30 14.79 -0.98 -12.54
CA CYS A 30 13.63 -1.86 -12.54
C CYS A 30 13.89 -2.99 -13.56
N PHE A 31 13.87 -4.25 -13.13
CA PHE A 31 14.06 -5.37 -14.05
C PHE A 31 12.88 -6.33 -14.07
N ILE A 32 12.74 -7.06 -15.17
CA ILE A 32 11.82 -8.18 -15.30
C ILE A 32 12.59 -9.48 -15.47
N ASP A 33 12.15 -10.54 -14.80
CA ASP A 33 12.72 -11.88 -14.95
C ASP A 33 11.66 -12.98 -14.77
N ILE A 34 11.92 -14.14 -15.39
CA ILE A 34 11.09 -15.35 -15.29
C ILE A 34 11.42 -16.19 -14.05
N ASP A 35 12.50 -15.88 -13.33
CA ASP A 35 12.87 -16.53 -12.07
C ASP A 35 12.51 -15.64 -10.89
N GLU A 36 11.32 -15.84 -10.33
CA GLU A 36 10.80 -15.04 -9.21
C GLU A 36 11.72 -15.10 -8.00
N LYS A 37 12.20 -16.30 -7.63
CA LYS A 37 13.01 -16.50 -6.43
C LYS A 37 14.30 -15.68 -6.49
N LYS A 38 15.04 -15.79 -7.59
CA LYS A 38 16.26 -14.98 -7.77
C LYS A 38 15.97 -13.49 -7.79
N SER A 39 14.81 -13.10 -8.28
CA SER A 39 14.42 -11.70 -8.36
C SER A 39 14.16 -11.09 -6.98
N VAL A 40 13.45 -11.82 -6.12
CA VAL A 40 13.22 -11.46 -4.72
C VAL A 40 14.55 -11.33 -3.99
N ASP A 41 15.37 -12.39 -4.00
CA ASP A 41 16.66 -12.41 -3.29
C ASP A 41 17.55 -11.22 -3.71
N PHE A 42 17.57 -10.89 -5.02
CA PHE A 42 18.40 -9.79 -5.53
C PHE A 42 17.87 -8.40 -5.13
N ALA A 43 16.55 -8.19 -5.14
CA ALA A 43 15.94 -6.92 -4.76
C ALA A 43 16.01 -6.65 -3.25
N GLU A 44 15.99 -7.69 -2.40
CA GLU A 44 16.18 -7.55 -0.95
C GLU A 44 17.58 -7.02 -0.59
N GLU A 45 18.60 -7.45 -1.33
CA GLU A 45 19.99 -7.00 -1.16
C GLU A 45 20.21 -5.55 -1.63
N ASN A 46 19.32 -4.99 -2.45
CA ASN A 46 19.55 -3.74 -3.19
C ASN A 46 18.34 -2.79 -3.11
N PRO A 47 18.35 -1.77 -2.23
CA PRO A 47 17.18 -0.93 -1.98
C PRO A 47 16.74 -0.05 -3.17
N ASN A 48 17.63 0.22 -4.13
CA ASN A 48 17.35 0.98 -5.35
C ASN A 48 17.00 0.08 -6.55
N LEU A 49 16.83 -1.22 -6.31
CA LEU A 49 16.47 -2.21 -7.30
C LEU A 49 15.00 -2.64 -7.10
N PHE A 50 14.24 -2.57 -8.18
CA PHE A 50 12.86 -3.00 -8.25
C PHE A 50 12.79 -4.18 -9.23
N TYR A 51 11.92 -5.14 -8.96
CA TYR A 51 11.77 -6.31 -9.82
C TYR A 51 10.29 -6.53 -10.19
N PHE A 52 10.10 -7.16 -11.34
CA PHE A 52 8.82 -7.64 -11.81
C PHE A 52 8.99 -9.10 -12.23
N TYR A 53 8.18 -9.98 -11.67
CA TYR A 53 8.17 -11.37 -12.11
C TYR A 53 7.27 -11.53 -13.35
N GLY A 54 7.83 -12.08 -14.42
CA GLY A 54 7.04 -12.37 -15.61
C GLY A 54 7.86 -12.66 -16.85
N ASP A 55 7.17 -13.18 -17.87
CA ASP A 55 7.74 -13.40 -19.20
C ASP A 55 7.46 -12.19 -20.10
N VAL A 56 8.53 -11.57 -20.59
CA VAL A 56 8.46 -10.46 -21.57
C VAL A 56 7.84 -10.87 -22.89
N ALA A 57 7.77 -12.18 -23.20
CA ALA A 57 7.11 -12.69 -24.38
C ALA A 57 5.57 -12.58 -24.30
N ASP A 58 4.98 -12.46 -23.10
CA ASP A 58 3.56 -12.20 -22.92
C ASP A 58 3.26 -10.68 -23.02
N PRO A 59 2.49 -10.21 -24.03
CA PRO A 59 2.20 -8.79 -24.20
C PRO A 59 1.49 -8.14 -23.02
N LEU A 60 0.66 -8.88 -22.29
CA LEU A 60 -0.05 -8.35 -21.12
C LEU A 60 0.92 -8.15 -19.94
N THR A 61 1.79 -9.13 -19.71
CA THR A 61 2.89 -9.03 -18.73
C THR A 61 3.83 -7.88 -19.06
N LEU A 62 4.25 -7.74 -20.33
CA LEU A 62 5.10 -6.63 -20.76
C LEU A 62 4.45 -5.27 -20.52
N LYS A 63 3.14 -5.14 -20.81
CA LYS A 63 2.39 -3.92 -20.52
C LYS A 63 2.41 -3.58 -19.02
N ARG A 64 2.12 -4.56 -18.16
CA ARG A 64 2.14 -4.38 -16.69
C ARG A 64 3.53 -4.04 -16.17
N PHE A 65 4.57 -4.62 -16.77
CA PHE A 65 5.95 -4.30 -16.42
C PHE A 65 6.33 -2.86 -16.79
N ILE A 66 5.92 -2.38 -17.96
CA ILE A 66 6.16 -0.99 -18.36
C ILE A 66 5.47 -0.04 -17.38
N GLU A 67 4.19 -0.28 -17.07
CA GLU A 67 3.43 0.49 -16.08
C GLU A 67 4.13 0.49 -14.71
N PHE A 68 4.56 -0.69 -14.24
CA PHE A 68 5.36 -0.81 -13.03
C PHE A 68 6.66 0.00 -13.13
N SER A 69 7.42 -0.09 -14.22
CA SER A 69 8.75 0.53 -14.34
C SER A 69 8.71 2.07 -14.38
N LEU A 70 7.60 2.66 -14.82
CA LEU A 70 7.37 4.10 -14.80
C LEU A 70 7.12 4.62 -13.38
N GLU A 71 6.61 3.76 -12.50
CA GLU A 71 6.13 4.13 -11.16
C GLU A 71 6.91 3.46 -10.02
N ALA A 72 7.73 2.46 -10.34
CA ALA A 72 8.56 1.71 -9.40
C ALA A 72 9.47 2.71 -8.70
N GLY A 73 9.21 2.89 -7.41
CA GLY A 73 9.82 3.84 -6.49
C GLY A 73 9.60 5.32 -6.84
N ILE A 74 8.41 5.71 -7.30
CA ILE A 74 8.01 7.13 -7.22
C ILE A 74 8.40 7.66 -5.84
N GLU A 75 9.27 8.66 -5.84
CA GLU A 75 9.72 9.28 -4.61
C GLU A 75 8.49 9.90 -3.93
N GLY A 76 8.26 9.50 -2.67
CA GLY A 76 7.09 9.93 -1.88
C GLY A 76 6.01 8.87 -1.66
N THR A 77 6.14 7.64 -2.17
CA THR A 77 5.23 6.52 -1.83
C THR A 77 5.77 5.65 -0.68
N VAL A 78 4.84 4.96 0.01
CA VAL A 78 5.14 4.07 1.13
C VAL A 78 5.37 2.65 0.61
N LYS A 79 6.64 2.21 0.55
CA LYS A 79 6.97 0.80 0.24
C LYS A 79 6.42 -0.14 1.31
N GLN A 80 6.66 0.20 2.57
CA GLN A 80 6.12 -0.48 3.74
C GLN A 80 6.28 0.47 4.93
N ALA A 81 5.22 0.60 5.73
CA ALA A 81 5.29 1.32 7.00
C ALA A 81 4.56 0.53 8.08
N ILE A 82 5.02 0.72 9.31
CA ILE A 82 4.33 0.28 10.52
C ILE A 82 4.02 1.53 11.33
N PHE A 83 2.77 1.66 11.77
CA PHE A 83 2.33 2.73 12.65
C PHE A 83 1.41 2.16 13.72
N SER A 84 1.23 2.88 14.81
CA SER A 84 0.35 2.46 15.90
C SER A 84 -0.80 3.44 16.10
N LEU A 85 -1.99 2.88 16.38
CA LEU A 85 -3.16 3.62 16.84
C LEU A 85 -3.59 3.00 18.18
N ASN A 86 -3.62 3.82 19.23
CA ASN A 86 -3.97 3.38 20.58
C ASN A 86 -3.23 2.09 21.03
N GLY A 87 -1.94 1.97 20.70
CA GLY A 87 -1.11 0.82 21.04
C GLY A 87 -1.25 -0.41 20.14
N GLN A 88 -2.22 -0.43 19.22
CA GLN A 88 -2.32 -1.48 18.18
C GLN A 88 -1.46 -1.13 16.98
N GLU A 89 -0.60 -2.04 16.56
CA GLU A 89 0.23 -1.88 15.36
C GLU A 89 -0.53 -2.24 14.08
N TYR A 90 -0.29 -1.47 13.04
CA TYR A 90 -0.82 -1.66 11.70
C TYR A 90 0.32 -1.56 10.69
N MET A 91 0.26 -2.39 9.67
CA MET A 91 1.15 -2.31 8.51
C MET A 91 0.37 -1.76 7.32
N CYS A 92 0.99 -0.87 6.56
CA CYS A 92 0.44 -0.39 5.30
C CYS A 92 1.51 -0.33 4.21
N ILE A 93 1.03 -0.38 2.96
CA ILE A 93 1.81 -0.25 1.74
C ILE A 93 1.01 0.61 0.77
N ASP A 94 1.69 1.33 -0.11
CA ASP A 94 1.10 1.83 -1.34
C ASP A 94 1.27 0.77 -2.42
N SER A 95 0.17 0.13 -2.83
CA SER A 95 0.18 -0.80 -3.96
C SER A 95 0.04 -0.05 -5.28
N TYR A 96 0.97 -0.28 -6.19
CA TYR A 96 0.87 0.18 -7.58
C TYR A 96 -0.06 -0.70 -8.41
N ILE A 97 -0.25 -1.97 -8.02
CA ILE A 97 -1.14 -2.88 -8.72
C ILE A 97 -2.58 -2.50 -8.35
N LYS A 98 -3.33 -2.03 -9.34
CA LYS A 98 -4.78 -1.85 -9.18
C LYS A 98 -5.46 -3.21 -9.22
N HIS A 99 -6.24 -3.47 -8.19
CA HIS A 99 -7.07 -4.66 -8.08
C HIS A 99 -8.55 -4.28 -8.24
N GLU A 100 -9.37 -5.25 -8.63
CA GLU A 100 -10.83 -5.08 -8.69
C GLU A 100 -11.47 -5.03 -7.30
N PHE A 101 -10.78 -5.52 -6.26
CA PHE A 101 -11.25 -5.44 -4.88
C PHE A 101 -10.80 -4.13 -4.21
N THR A 102 -11.55 -3.75 -3.18
CA THR A 102 -11.24 -2.59 -2.34
C THR A 102 -11.62 -2.90 -0.89
N PHE A 103 -11.39 -1.96 0.03
CA PHE A 103 -11.84 -2.09 1.40
C PHE A 103 -13.36 -2.26 1.45
N THR A 104 -13.82 -3.10 2.37
CA THR A 104 -15.24 -3.35 2.58
C THR A 104 -15.56 -3.34 4.07
N PRO A 105 -16.82 -3.06 4.47
CA PRO A 105 -17.22 -3.12 5.86
C PRO A 105 -17.08 -4.50 6.53
N ALA A 106 -16.77 -5.55 5.77
CA ALA A 106 -16.49 -6.89 6.30
C ALA A 106 -15.24 -6.91 7.20
N MET A 107 -14.28 -6.00 6.97
CA MET A 107 -13.17 -5.75 7.88
C MET A 107 -13.23 -4.28 8.30
N SER A 108 -13.30 -4.05 9.61
CA SER A 108 -13.41 -2.70 10.17
C SER A 108 -12.59 -2.55 11.44
N LEU A 109 -12.23 -1.31 11.75
CA LEU A 109 -11.58 -0.93 12.98
C LEU A 109 -12.65 -0.48 13.97
N TYR A 110 -12.73 -1.17 15.10
CA TYR A 110 -13.68 -0.87 16.16
C TYR A 110 -12.97 -0.06 17.26
N VAL A 111 -13.49 1.13 17.56
CA VAL A 111 -12.87 2.09 18.47
C VAL A 111 -13.84 2.41 19.60
N THR A 112 -13.46 2.05 20.82
CA THR A 112 -14.12 2.50 22.04
C THR A 112 -13.53 3.85 22.44
N CYS A 113 -14.35 4.89 22.40
CA CYS A 113 -13.97 6.24 22.81
C CYS A 113 -14.20 6.41 24.32
N ASP A 114 -13.36 7.22 24.96
CA ASP A 114 -13.43 7.46 26.41
C ASP A 114 -14.37 8.61 26.77
N THR A 115 -14.65 9.49 25.81
CA THR A 115 -15.49 10.68 26.01
C THR A 115 -16.44 10.90 24.85
N ARG A 116 -17.55 11.61 25.14
CA ARG A 116 -18.51 12.03 24.14
C ARG A 116 -17.89 12.97 23.10
N GLU A 117 -17.02 13.87 23.56
CA GLU A 117 -16.32 14.83 22.73
C GLU A 117 -15.34 14.12 21.77
N GLU A 118 -14.72 13.03 22.22
CA GLU A 118 -13.84 12.23 21.38
C GLU A 118 -14.59 11.54 20.24
N ILE A 119 -15.70 10.86 20.54
CA ILE A 119 -16.47 10.17 19.50
C ILE A 119 -17.05 11.16 18.48
N ASP A 120 -17.58 12.30 18.94
CA ASP A 120 -18.11 13.33 18.05
C ASP A 120 -17.00 13.85 17.10
N ARG A 121 -15.81 14.16 17.64
CA ARG A 121 -14.65 14.63 16.85
C ARG A 121 -14.13 13.57 15.86
N LEU A 122 -14.00 12.32 16.31
CA LEU A 122 -13.49 11.24 15.46
C LEU A 122 -14.48 10.94 14.33
N PHE A 123 -15.78 10.88 14.64
CA PHE A 123 -16.82 10.65 13.64
C PHE A 123 -16.85 11.76 12.58
N GLU A 124 -16.80 13.02 13.00
CA GLU A 124 -16.74 14.17 12.08
C GLU A 124 -15.51 14.08 11.16
N LYS A 125 -14.33 13.80 11.73
CA LYS A 125 -13.08 13.76 10.95
C LYS A 125 -12.99 12.57 10.02
N LEU A 126 -13.46 11.40 10.44
CA LEU A 126 -13.43 10.19 9.61
C LEU A 126 -14.50 10.22 8.51
N SER A 127 -15.63 10.90 8.73
CA SER A 127 -16.67 11.08 7.71
C SER A 127 -16.32 12.14 6.65
N GLU A 128 -15.34 13.00 6.90
CA GLU A 128 -14.91 14.06 5.98
C GLU A 128 -14.33 13.46 4.67
N GLY A 129 -15.08 13.58 3.57
CA GLY A 129 -14.73 12.98 2.28
C GLY A 129 -14.94 11.46 2.21
N GLY A 130 -15.52 10.87 3.25
CA GLY A 130 -15.89 9.46 3.32
C GLY A 130 -17.37 9.20 3.06
N ASN A 131 -17.85 8.05 3.53
CA ASN A 131 -19.25 7.63 3.43
C ASN A 131 -19.79 7.24 4.81
N ILE A 132 -20.89 7.85 5.23
CA ILE A 132 -21.59 7.48 6.47
C ILE A 132 -22.46 6.25 6.19
N LEU A 133 -22.16 5.13 6.86
CA LEU A 133 -22.94 3.89 6.77
C LEU A 133 -24.05 3.86 7.83
N MET A 134 -23.70 4.26 9.06
CA MET A 134 -24.63 4.48 10.16
C MET A 134 -24.33 5.84 10.80
N PRO A 135 -25.27 6.80 10.77
CA PRO A 135 -25.09 8.10 11.39
C PRO A 135 -24.78 8.00 12.89
N LEU A 136 -23.99 8.94 13.41
CA LEU A 136 -23.71 8.99 14.84
C LEU A 136 -25.00 9.24 15.63
N GLY A 137 -25.30 8.35 16.57
CA GLY A 137 -26.54 8.40 17.34
C GLY A 137 -26.51 7.46 18.54
N SER A 138 -27.59 7.46 19.31
CA SER A 138 -27.80 6.46 20.36
C SER A 138 -28.45 5.22 19.76
N TYR A 139 -27.97 4.04 20.15
CA TYR A 139 -28.46 2.76 19.70
C TYR A 139 -28.75 1.87 20.93
N PRO A 140 -29.57 0.80 20.81
CA PRO A 140 -29.93 -0.04 21.95
C PRO A 140 -28.73 -0.64 22.72
N PHE A 141 -27.57 -0.73 22.07
CA PHE A 141 -26.34 -1.33 22.59
C PHE A 141 -25.27 -0.30 22.97
N SER A 142 -25.48 1.01 22.76
CA SER A 142 -24.47 2.03 23.05
C SER A 142 -25.07 3.44 23.20
N GLU A 143 -24.55 4.25 24.12
CA GLU A 143 -24.99 5.65 24.31
C GLU A 143 -24.73 6.48 23.05
N ARG A 144 -23.60 6.22 22.39
CA ARG A 144 -23.22 6.81 21.11
C ARG A 144 -22.50 5.78 20.25
N PHE A 145 -23.03 5.52 19.07
CA PHE A 145 -22.41 4.66 18.07
C PHE A 145 -22.54 5.27 16.68
N GLY A 146 -21.53 5.04 15.84
CA GLY A 146 -21.54 5.42 14.43
C GLY A 146 -20.65 4.51 13.60
N TRP A 147 -20.96 4.40 12.31
CA TRP A 147 -20.17 3.59 11.36
C TRP A 147 -19.93 4.37 10.08
N VAL A 148 -18.67 4.57 9.73
CA VAL A 148 -18.24 5.31 8.54
C VAL A 148 -17.19 4.52 7.76
N ASN A 149 -17.16 4.72 6.45
CA ASN A 149 -15.95 4.49 5.66
C ASN A 149 -15.25 5.84 5.49
N ASP A 150 -13.95 5.90 5.73
CA ASP A 150 -13.20 7.14 5.54
C ASP A 150 -12.96 7.46 4.06
N LYS A 151 -12.28 8.57 3.79
CA LYS A 151 -11.95 9.00 2.41
C LYS A 151 -11.07 8.03 1.63
N TYR A 152 -10.42 7.07 2.30
CA TYR A 152 -9.62 6.02 1.69
C TYR A 152 -10.39 4.69 1.57
N GLY A 153 -11.62 4.64 2.08
CA GLY A 153 -12.50 3.47 2.05
C GLY A 153 -12.37 2.53 3.25
N VAL A 154 -11.46 2.80 4.19
CA VAL A 154 -11.29 1.96 5.40
C VAL A 154 -12.52 2.12 6.28
N SER A 155 -13.02 1.00 6.82
CA SER A 155 -14.26 0.98 7.59
C SER A 155 -14.00 1.13 9.09
N TRP A 156 -14.74 2.03 9.75
CA TRP A 156 -14.57 2.41 11.14
C TRP A 156 -15.90 2.35 11.90
N GLN A 157 -15.91 1.62 13.01
CA GLN A 157 -17.02 1.59 13.97
C GLN A 157 -16.56 2.30 15.24
N LEU A 158 -17.29 3.35 15.64
CA LEU A 158 -16.98 4.13 16.83
C LEU A 158 -18.09 3.90 17.86
N THR A 159 -17.72 3.59 19.10
CA THR A 159 -18.65 3.45 20.22
C THR A 159 -18.20 4.28 21.41
N PHE A 160 -19.16 4.79 22.18
CA PHE A 160 -18.95 5.33 23.51
C PHE A 160 -20.02 4.74 24.43
N GLU A 161 -19.55 3.92 25.37
CA GLU A 161 -20.37 3.23 26.36
C GLU A 161 -20.17 3.92 27.71
N LYS A 162 -21.27 4.26 28.38
CA LYS A 162 -21.25 4.85 29.71
C LYS A 162 -21.80 3.87 30.73
#